data_AF-A0A4R2CNL6-F1
#
_entry.id   AF-A0A4R2CNL6-F1
#
_cell.length_a   1.000
_cell.length_b   1.000
_cell.length_c   1.000
_cell.angle_alpha   90.00
_cell.angle_beta   90.00
_cell.angle_gamma   90.00
#
_symmetry.space_group_name_H-M   'P 1'
#
loop_
_entity.id
_entity.type
_entity.pdbx_description
1 polymer ?
#
loop_
_entity_poly.entity_id
_entity_poly.type
_entity_poly.pdbx_seq_one_letter_code
_entity_poly.pdbx_strand_id
1 'polypeptide(L)'
;MMGRIKNPEPGRFFDDGEVDGPAEPGYPSEMQVCLKRVEEEKKPRYPKLASLVPSWLKAPPTQELFILERRIGYKSRDYGDHVVPADNTFRSDLTSVPNLFTWLVPRTGSHLPAALLHDGLVHDPNQPVSYIGPKVTRAQADLIFRDAMADLGTGWARRWLMWSAVSVATVWSGLDTPTVEAAAQEEQPREVNLANWYYRVVVFGSMLAIALLGAVATLDLLDIWNVLPWMGERAVGWELLYGAAFAVLIPAVLAILWARLRVAGLFVGISLSLLLHVTVALIFLSGLFQALEWAARCHSRWRRWRNRSSVDSADPSLAAPPV
;
A
#
# COMPACT_ATOMS: atom_id res chain seq x y z
N MET A 1 -5.46 -3.12 -19.62
CA MET A 1 -4.76 -4.40 -19.36
C MET A 1 -5.83 -5.43 -19.02
N MET A 2 -6.04 -6.45 -19.85
CA MET A 2 -7.15 -7.41 -19.67
C MET A 2 -6.70 -8.54 -18.73
N GLY A 3 -7.19 -8.55 -17.49
CA GLY A 3 -6.96 -9.62 -16.53
C GLY A 3 -8.17 -10.55 -16.46
N ARG A 4 -8.01 -11.83 -16.84
CA ARG A 4 -9.05 -12.86 -16.76
C ARG A 4 -9.04 -13.50 -15.36
N ILE A 5 -10.15 -13.45 -14.62
CA ILE A 5 -10.28 -14.06 -13.28
C ILE A 5 -11.34 -15.15 -13.36
N LYS A 6 -11.02 -16.38 -12.92
CA LYS A 6 -11.91 -17.55 -12.99
C LYS A 6 -12.77 -17.67 -11.72
N ASN A 7 -14.09 -17.64 -11.91
CA ASN A 7 -15.23 -17.96 -11.03
C ASN A 7 -15.16 -17.57 -9.53
N PRO A 8 -15.56 -16.32 -9.20
CA PRO A 8 -16.19 -16.01 -7.91
C PRO A 8 -17.48 -16.82 -7.68
N GLU A 9 -18.00 -16.84 -6.45
CA GLU A 9 -19.39 -17.28 -6.23
C GLU A 9 -20.33 -16.55 -7.22
N PRO A 10 -21.11 -17.28 -8.03
CA PRO A 10 -21.88 -16.67 -9.10
C PRO A 10 -22.94 -15.73 -8.53
N GLY A 11 -22.82 -14.43 -8.83
CA GLY A 11 -23.91 -13.47 -8.70
C GLY A 11 -23.75 -12.31 -7.71
N ARG A 12 -22.63 -12.21 -6.97
CA ARG A 12 -22.39 -11.05 -6.07
C ARG A 12 -21.69 -9.89 -6.74
N PHE A 13 -20.69 -10.18 -7.58
CA PHE A 13 -20.12 -9.17 -8.46
C PHE A 13 -20.92 -9.09 -9.75
N PHE A 14 -21.18 -7.87 -10.21
CA PHE A 14 -21.92 -7.62 -11.44
C PHE A 14 -21.36 -6.41 -12.19
N ASP A 15 -21.61 -6.40 -13.48
CA ASP A 15 -21.31 -5.30 -14.38
C ASP A 15 -22.65 -4.71 -14.82
N ASP A 16 -22.84 -3.41 -14.62
CA ASP A 16 -24.07 -2.68 -14.92
C ASP A 16 -23.96 -1.86 -16.23
N GLY A 17 -23.02 -2.22 -17.11
CA GLY A 17 -22.87 -1.64 -18.45
C GLY A 17 -21.80 -0.55 -18.56
N GLU A 18 -21.72 0.05 -19.75
CA GLU A 18 -20.77 1.11 -20.11
C GLU A 18 -21.21 2.49 -19.59
N VAL A 19 -20.28 3.45 -19.58
CA VAL A 19 -20.47 4.84 -19.11
C VAL A 19 -21.73 5.49 -19.71
N ASP A 20 -21.96 5.27 -21.00
CA ASP A 20 -22.99 5.94 -21.82
C ASP A 20 -24.07 4.99 -22.36
N GLY A 21 -24.08 3.72 -21.95
CA GLY A 21 -25.04 2.71 -22.40
C GLY A 21 -26.15 2.44 -21.38
N PRO A 22 -27.36 2.00 -21.82
CA PRO A 22 -28.33 1.43 -20.88
C PRO A 22 -27.72 0.18 -20.23
N ALA A 23 -28.07 -0.09 -18.97
CA ALA A 23 -27.70 -1.34 -18.30
C ALA A 23 -28.13 -2.53 -19.17
N GLU A 24 -27.15 -3.27 -19.71
CA GLU A 24 -27.46 -4.35 -20.65
C GLU A 24 -28.19 -5.49 -19.92
N PRO A 25 -29.39 -5.89 -20.36
CA PRO A 25 -30.11 -7.02 -19.78
C PRO A 25 -29.45 -8.31 -20.24
N GLY A 26 -28.49 -8.78 -19.45
CA GLY A 26 -27.74 -10.00 -19.75
C GLY A 26 -26.38 -9.94 -19.09
N TYR A 27 -26.31 -10.44 -17.85
CA TYR A 27 -25.04 -10.61 -17.15
C TYR A 27 -24.04 -11.32 -18.06
N PRO A 28 -22.85 -10.75 -18.34
CA PRO A 28 -21.76 -11.60 -18.80
C PRO A 28 -21.50 -12.61 -17.69
N SER A 29 -21.43 -13.90 -18.05
CA SER A 29 -21.17 -15.00 -17.12
C SER A 29 -19.82 -14.87 -16.38
N GLU A 30 -18.96 -13.93 -16.81
CA GLU A 30 -17.68 -13.61 -16.19
C GLU A 30 -17.49 -12.07 -16.11
N MET A 31 -17.21 -11.56 -14.92
CA MET A 31 -16.89 -10.14 -14.68
C MET A 31 -15.59 -9.74 -15.39
N GLN A 32 -15.60 -8.65 -16.17
CA GLN A 32 -14.39 -8.07 -16.77
C GLN A 32 -14.14 -6.67 -16.21
N VAL A 33 -12.91 -6.44 -15.74
CA VAL A 33 -12.45 -5.11 -15.29
C VAL A 33 -11.77 -4.41 -16.46
N CYS A 34 -12.41 -3.39 -17.02
CA CYS A 34 -11.88 -2.55 -18.09
C CYS A 34 -11.38 -1.22 -17.51
N LEU A 35 -10.09 -0.95 -17.72
CA LEU A 35 -9.41 0.21 -17.14
C LEU A 35 -8.65 0.96 -18.23
N LYS A 36 -8.88 2.27 -18.28
CA LYS A 36 -8.10 3.20 -19.08
C LYS A 36 -7.00 3.81 -18.23
N ARG A 37 -5.74 3.62 -18.64
CA ARG A 37 -4.60 4.28 -18.02
C ARG A 37 -4.59 5.76 -18.42
N VAL A 38 -4.43 6.63 -17.43
CA VAL A 38 -4.31 8.08 -17.56
C VAL A 38 -3.07 8.51 -16.78
N GLU A 39 -2.24 9.35 -17.37
CA GLU A 39 -1.12 9.98 -16.67
C GLU A 39 -1.53 11.40 -16.28
N GLU A 40 -1.34 11.74 -15.01
CA GLU A 40 -1.68 13.05 -14.47
C GLU A 40 -0.49 13.65 -13.71
N GLU A 41 -0.33 14.96 -13.76
CA GLU A 41 0.75 15.66 -13.06
C GLU A 41 0.51 15.64 -11.55
N LYS A 42 1.49 15.12 -10.80
CA LYS A 42 1.37 14.97 -9.35
C LYS A 42 1.71 16.28 -8.66
N LYS A 43 0.69 17.04 -8.25
CA LYS A 43 0.89 18.27 -7.46
C LYS A 43 1.33 17.91 -6.03
N PRO A 44 2.45 18.46 -5.53
CA PRO A 44 2.93 18.17 -4.17
C PRO A 44 1.95 18.72 -3.13
N ARG A 45 1.54 17.86 -2.17
CA ARG A 45 0.66 18.24 -1.06
C ARG A 45 1.22 19.41 -0.22
N TYR A 46 2.56 19.55 -0.18
CA TYR A 46 3.27 20.65 0.47
C TYR A 46 4.39 21.20 -0.44
N PRO A 47 4.11 22.17 -1.32
CA PRO A 47 5.07 22.64 -2.32
C PRO A 47 6.33 23.26 -1.73
N LYS A 48 6.22 23.92 -0.56
CA LYS A 48 7.36 24.53 0.15
C LYS A 48 8.34 23.51 0.73
N LEU A 49 7.87 22.32 1.09
CA LEU A 49 8.73 21.24 1.59
C LEU A 49 9.32 20.43 0.43
N ALA A 50 8.59 20.31 -0.69
CA ALA A 50 9.03 19.57 -1.87
C ALA A 50 10.27 20.19 -2.56
N SER A 51 10.51 21.50 -2.42
CA SER A 51 11.71 22.16 -2.94
C SER A 51 12.98 21.81 -2.14
N LEU A 52 12.84 21.42 -0.87
CA LEU A 52 13.94 21.02 0.02
C LEU A 52 14.34 19.56 -0.17
N VAL A 53 13.51 18.76 -0.84
CA VAL A 53 13.80 17.35 -1.10
C VAL A 53 14.84 17.26 -2.23
N PRO A 54 15.98 16.57 -2.02
CA PRO A 54 16.98 16.35 -3.07
C PRO A 54 16.35 15.71 -4.32
N SER A 55 16.82 16.09 -5.51
CA SER A 55 16.21 15.65 -6.78
C SER A 55 16.11 14.13 -6.95
N TRP A 56 17.04 13.38 -6.35
CA TRP A 56 17.06 11.91 -6.37
C TRP A 56 16.05 11.24 -5.43
N LEU A 57 15.44 12.00 -4.51
CA LEU A 57 14.39 11.54 -3.60
C LEU A 57 13.00 12.10 -3.99
N LYS A 58 12.92 12.95 -5.02
CA LYS A 58 11.65 13.52 -5.49
C LYS A 58 10.81 12.42 -6.13
N ALA A 59 9.53 12.39 -5.77
CA ALA A 59 8.56 11.56 -6.47
C ALA A 59 8.53 11.92 -7.96
N PRO A 60 8.22 10.97 -8.85
CA PRO A 60 8.05 11.25 -10.26
C PRO A 60 7.01 12.37 -10.48
N PRO A 61 7.22 13.23 -11.50
CA PRO A 61 6.36 14.39 -11.74
C PRO A 61 4.94 13.98 -12.18
N THR A 62 4.78 12.76 -12.67
CA THR A 62 3.49 12.19 -13.08
C THR A 62 3.13 11.02 -12.18
N GLN A 63 1.83 10.83 -11.99
CA GLN A 63 1.24 9.65 -11.37
C GLN A 63 0.37 8.92 -12.39
N GLU A 64 0.41 7.59 -12.34
CA GLU A 64 -0.47 6.75 -13.12
C GLU A 64 -1.79 6.58 -12.39
N LEU A 65 -2.88 6.93 -13.07
CA LEU A 65 -4.24 6.74 -12.61
C LEU A 65 -4.99 5.87 -13.61
N PHE A 66 -6.04 5.23 -13.12
CA PHE A 66 -6.88 4.34 -13.89
C PHE A 66 -8.34 4.73 -13.69
N ILE A 67 -9.03 4.87 -14.81
CA ILE A 67 -10.47 5.17 -14.86
C ILE A 67 -11.17 3.89 -15.29
N LEU A 68 -12.30 3.60 -14.66
CA LEU A 68 -13.17 2.50 -15.04
C LEU A 68 -13.84 2.81 -16.38
N GLU A 69 -13.77 1.88 -17.33
CA GLU A 69 -14.55 1.98 -18.58
C GLU A 69 -15.91 1.28 -18.45
N ARG A 70 -16.03 0.37 -17.47
CA ARG A 70 -17.26 -0.38 -17.17
C ARG A 70 -17.53 -0.35 -15.68
N ARG A 71 -18.81 -0.29 -15.31
CA ARG A 71 -19.25 -0.15 -13.91
C ARG A 71 -18.90 -1.41 -13.13
N ILE A 72 -18.60 -1.24 -11.84
CA ILE A 72 -18.36 -2.37 -10.94
C ILE A 72 -19.42 -2.36 -9.84
N GLY A 73 -20.29 -3.36 -9.87
CA GLY A 73 -21.31 -3.61 -8.86
C GLY A 73 -20.93 -4.77 -7.93
N TYR A 74 -21.26 -4.63 -6.65
CA TYR A 74 -21.08 -5.67 -5.64
C TYR A 74 -22.26 -5.73 -4.67
N LYS A 75 -22.84 -6.92 -4.51
CA LYS A 75 -23.93 -7.22 -3.57
C LYS A 75 -23.36 -7.67 -2.23
N SER A 76 -23.27 -6.73 -1.29
CA SER A 76 -22.81 -7.02 0.07
C SER A 76 -23.83 -7.87 0.82
N ARG A 77 -23.35 -8.77 1.67
CA ARG A 77 -24.20 -9.60 2.54
C ARG A 77 -24.99 -8.74 3.52
N ASP A 78 -24.30 -7.77 4.12
CA ASP A 78 -24.78 -7.04 5.29
C ASP A 78 -24.99 -5.54 5.04
N TYR A 79 -24.50 -5.02 3.90
CA TYR A 79 -24.44 -3.58 3.62
C TYR A 79 -25.18 -3.14 2.34
N GLY A 80 -25.88 -4.07 1.68
CA GLY A 80 -26.62 -3.80 0.44
C GLY A 80 -25.75 -3.73 -0.81
N ASP A 81 -26.33 -3.22 -1.89
CA ASP A 81 -25.68 -3.18 -3.20
C ASP A 81 -24.88 -1.89 -3.36
N HIS A 82 -23.63 -2.03 -3.80
CA HIS A 82 -22.72 -0.91 -4.04
C HIS A 82 -22.24 -0.95 -5.49
N VAL A 83 -22.34 0.18 -6.18
CA VAL A 83 -21.92 0.33 -7.58
C VAL A 83 -20.95 1.49 -7.70
N VAL A 84 -19.74 1.21 -8.21
CA VAL A 84 -18.78 2.24 -8.61
C VAL A 84 -19.06 2.61 -10.08
N PRO A 85 -19.42 3.87 -10.38
CA PRO A 85 -19.70 4.30 -11.73
C PRO A 85 -18.42 4.31 -12.57
N ALA A 86 -18.59 4.14 -13.88
CA ALA A 86 -17.51 4.21 -14.85
C ALA A 86 -17.27 5.63 -15.39
N ASP A 87 -17.78 6.65 -14.71
CA ASP A 87 -17.57 8.03 -15.13
C ASP A 87 -16.16 8.53 -14.79
N ASN A 88 -15.78 9.68 -15.35
CA ASN A 88 -14.48 10.29 -15.12
C ASN A 88 -14.28 10.80 -13.67
N THR A 89 -15.27 10.64 -12.79
CA THR A 89 -15.17 11.06 -11.38
C THR A 89 -14.41 10.04 -10.54
N PHE A 90 -14.46 8.76 -10.91
CA PHE A 90 -13.69 7.71 -10.23
C PHE A 90 -12.28 7.62 -10.81
N ARG A 91 -11.27 7.70 -9.93
CA ARG A 91 -9.86 7.49 -10.26
C ARG A 91 -9.22 6.62 -9.21
N SER A 92 -8.56 5.54 -9.66
CA SER A 92 -7.80 4.63 -8.79
C SER A 92 -6.36 4.54 -9.26
N ASP A 93 -5.42 4.38 -8.33
CA ASP A 93 -4.02 4.07 -8.64
C ASP A 93 -3.73 2.54 -8.62
N LEU A 94 -4.80 1.73 -8.64
CA LEU A 94 -4.82 0.26 -8.58
C LEU A 94 -4.18 -0.31 -7.32
N THR A 95 -4.19 0.46 -6.22
CA THR A 95 -3.58 0.19 -4.91
C THR A 95 -2.21 0.84 -4.76
N SER A 96 -2.10 1.80 -3.83
CA SER A 96 -0.83 2.43 -3.38
C SER A 96 0.08 1.46 -2.58
N VAL A 97 0.44 0.30 -3.14
CA VAL A 97 1.41 -0.62 -2.51
C VAL A 97 2.83 -0.14 -2.80
N PRO A 98 3.67 0.14 -1.78
CA PRO A 98 5.07 0.44 -1.99
C PRO A 98 5.76 -0.68 -2.79
N ASN A 99 6.63 -0.34 -3.74
CA ASN A 99 7.27 -1.31 -4.64
C ASN A 99 7.93 -2.48 -3.89
N LEU A 100 8.51 -2.20 -2.72
CA LEU A 100 9.16 -3.18 -1.86
C LEU A 100 8.21 -4.29 -1.35
N PHE A 101 6.90 -4.07 -1.37
CA PHE A 101 5.88 -5.03 -0.92
C PHE A 101 5.10 -5.66 -2.07
N THR A 102 5.44 -5.36 -3.33
CA THR A 102 4.75 -5.94 -4.50
C THR A 102 5.00 -7.43 -4.67
N TRP A 103 6.09 -7.96 -4.09
CA TRP A 103 6.34 -9.41 -4.01
C TRP A 103 5.35 -10.13 -3.08
N LEU A 104 4.80 -9.43 -2.08
CA LEU A 104 3.85 -9.99 -1.11
C LEU A 104 2.41 -9.83 -1.59
N VAL A 105 2.06 -8.62 -2.05
CA VAL A 105 0.74 -8.30 -2.61
C VAL A 105 0.96 -7.68 -3.99
N PRO A 106 0.76 -8.43 -5.08
CA PRO A 106 0.90 -7.88 -6.43
C PRO A 106 -0.16 -6.80 -6.64
N ARG A 107 0.16 -5.77 -7.45
CA ARG A 107 -0.78 -4.66 -7.76
C ARG A 107 -2.03 -5.09 -8.51
N THR A 108 -1.98 -6.24 -9.17
CA THR A 108 -3.10 -6.80 -9.93
C THR A 108 -3.30 -8.27 -9.57
N GLY A 109 -4.50 -8.78 -9.83
CA GLY A 109 -4.85 -10.19 -9.58
C GLY A 109 -6.32 -10.35 -9.25
N SER A 110 -6.68 -11.48 -8.65
CA SER A 110 -8.06 -11.81 -8.27
C SER A 110 -8.72 -10.78 -7.35
N HIS A 111 -7.94 -10.03 -6.59
CA HIS A 111 -8.41 -9.03 -5.63
C HIS A 111 -8.67 -7.66 -6.25
N LEU A 112 -8.27 -7.43 -7.51
CA LEU A 112 -8.36 -6.12 -8.16
C LEU A 112 -9.79 -5.55 -8.20
N PRO A 113 -10.84 -6.32 -8.56
CA PRO A 113 -12.21 -5.79 -8.51
C PRO A 113 -12.63 -5.32 -7.11
N ALA A 114 -12.22 -6.05 -6.07
CA ALA A 114 -12.50 -5.66 -4.69
C ALA A 114 -11.71 -4.40 -4.28
N ALA A 115 -10.47 -4.24 -4.77
CA ALA A 115 -9.67 -3.04 -4.49
C ALA A 115 -10.29 -1.79 -5.14
N LEU A 116 -10.75 -1.90 -6.38
CA LEU A 116 -11.46 -0.83 -7.08
C LEU A 116 -12.77 -0.46 -6.38
N LEU A 117 -13.51 -1.46 -5.91
CA LEU A 117 -14.70 -1.24 -5.08
C LEU A 117 -14.35 -0.49 -3.79
N HIS A 118 -13.30 -0.91 -3.09
CA HIS A 118 -12.85 -0.26 -1.85
C HIS A 118 -12.44 1.20 -2.08
N ASP A 119 -11.67 1.47 -3.14
CA ASP A 119 -11.28 2.83 -3.54
C ASP A 119 -12.52 3.69 -3.82
N GLY A 120 -13.57 3.12 -4.43
CA GLY A 120 -14.82 3.83 -4.70
C GLY A 120 -15.62 4.14 -3.42
N LEU A 121 -15.62 3.20 -2.46
CA LEU A 121 -16.27 3.36 -1.16
C LEU A 121 -15.50 4.31 -0.23
N VAL A 122 -14.17 4.40 -0.37
CA VAL A 122 -13.28 5.25 0.43
C VAL A 122 -12.91 6.50 -0.38
N HIS A 123 -13.78 7.51 -0.36
CA HIS A 123 -13.50 8.79 -1.00
C HIS A 123 -12.72 9.74 -0.06
N ASP A 124 -11.88 10.63 -0.63
CA ASP A 124 -11.34 11.77 0.11
C ASP A 124 -12.49 12.72 0.50
N PRO A 125 -12.48 13.39 1.66
CA PRO A 125 -13.53 14.35 2.02
C PRO A 125 -13.71 15.48 0.99
N ASN A 126 -12.68 15.76 0.18
CA ASN A 126 -12.71 16.80 -0.85
C ASN A 126 -13.12 16.29 -2.24
N GLN A 127 -13.51 15.02 -2.36
CA GLN A 127 -13.95 14.42 -3.61
C GLN A 127 -15.45 14.06 -3.54
N PRO A 128 -16.20 14.22 -4.64
CA PRO A 128 -17.58 13.77 -4.69
C PRO A 128 -17.65 12.25 -4.47
N VAL A 129 -18.73 11.79 -3.82
CA VAL A 129 -18.97 10.37 -3.58
C VAL A 129 -18.91 9.61 -4.90
N SER A 130 -18.01 8.64 -5.00
CA SER A 130 -17.75 7.86 -6.22
C SER A 130 -18.46 6.50 -6.23
N TYR A 131 -19.60 6.38 -5.54
CA TYR A 131 -20.41 5.15 -5.56
C TYR A 131 -21.91 5.43 -5.39
N ILE A 132 -22.71 4.49 -5.89
CA ILE A 132 -24.17 4.43 -5.76
C ILE A 132 -24.51 3.27 -4.83
N GLY A 133 -25.26 3.52 -3.77
CA GLY A 133 -25.67 2.51 -2.81
C GLY A 133 -25.87 3.05 -1.39
N PRO A 134 -26.17 2.19 -0.41
CA PRO A 134 -26.27 2.58 0.99
C PRO A 134 -24.95 3.18 1.48
N LYS A 135 -25.04 4.23 2.30
CA LYS A 135 -23.85 4.87 2.86
C LYS A 135 -23.14 3.96 3.84
N VAL A 136 -21.83 3.83 3.68
CA VAL A 136 -20.99 3.00 4.55
C VAL A 136 -19.88 3.82 5.20
N THR A 137 -19.56 3.47 6.45
CA THR A 137 -18.38 4.01 7.13
C THR A 137 -17.11 3.39 6.55
N ARG A 138 -15.96 4.02 6.79
CA ARG A 138 -14.67 3.49 6.33
C ARG A 138 -14.37 2.09 6.89
N ALA A 139 -14.74 1.83 8.15
CA ALA A 139 -14.60 0.51 8.74
C ALA A 139 -15.53 -0.53 8.10
N GLN A 140 -16.72 -0.12 7.65
CA GLN A 140 -17.62 -1.00 6.88
C GLN A 140 -17.10 -1.24 5.47
N ALA A 141 -16.52 -0.22 4.81
CA ALA A 141 -15.84 -0.38 3.53
C ALA A 141 -14.69 -1.40 3.62
N ASP A 142 -13.90 -1.38 4.70
CA ASP A 142 -12.86 -2.38 4.94
C ASP A 142 -13.45 -3.80 5.06
N LEU A 143 -14.58 -3.98 5.75
CA LEU A 143 -15.27 -5.28 5.84
C LEU A 143 -15.81 -5.75 4.49
N ILE A 144 -16.46 -4.85 3.74
CA ILE A 144 -16.94 -5.10 2.38
C ILE A 144 -15.78 -5.55 1.49
N PHE A 145 -14.63 -4.89 1.58
CA PHE A 145 -13.43 -5.25 0.82
C PHE A 145 -12.94 -6.67 1.13
N ARG A 146 -12.88 -7.04 2.41
CA ARG A 146 -12.50 -8.40 2.84
C ARG A 146 -13.45 -9.46 2.29
N ASP A 147 -14.75 -9.21 2.38
CA ASP A 147 -15.78 -10.15 1.97
C ASP A 147 -15.85 -10.26 0.45
N ALA A 148 -15.69 -9.14 -0.26
CA ALA A 148 -15.56 -9.09 -1.71
C ALA A 148 -14.34 -9.89 -2.21
N MET A 149 -13.18 -9.76 -1.53
CA MET A 149 -12.01 -10.58 -1.83
C MET A 149 -12.28 -12.08 -1.61
N ALA A 150 -13.04 -12.44 -0.57
CA ALA A 150 -13.43 -13.82 -0.31
C ALA A 150 -14.32 -14.37 -1.45
N ASP A 151 -15.28 -13.57 -1.91
CA ASP A 151 -16.17 -13.95 -3.01
C ASP A 151 -15.43 -14.08 -4.34
N LEU A 152 -14.35 -13.32 -4.54
CA LEU A 152 -13.42 -13.44 -5.67
C LEU A 152 -12.43 -14.62 -5.56
N GLY A 153 -12.56 -15.46 -4.52
CA GLY A 153 -11.67 -16.61 -4.32
C GLY A 153 -10.25 -16.24 -3.89
N THR A 154 -10.04 -15.01 -3.38
CA THR A 154 -8.72 -14.59 -2.89
C THR A 154 -8.35 -15.41 -1.66
N GLY A 155 -7.14 -15.98 -1.68
CA GLY A 155 -6.64 -16.87 -0.62
C GLY A 155 -6.76 -16.26 0.78
N TRP A 156 -7.09 -17.11 1.75
CA TRP A 156 -7.41 -16.72 3.14
C TRP A 156 -6.36 -15.78 3.75
N ALA A 157 -5.07 -16.14 3.70
CA ALA A 157 -4.04 -15.31 4.31
C ALA A 157 -3.97 -13.93 3.64
N ARG A 158 -3.99 -13.87 2.30
CA ARG A 158 -3.90 -12.62 1.55
C ARG A 158 -5.05 -11.67 1.87
N ARG A 159 -6.29 -12.15 1.88
CA ARG A 159 -7.45 -11.28 2.18
C ARG A 159 -7.36 -10.69 3.59
N TRP A 160 -6.87 -11.45 4.58
CA TRP A 160 -6.71 -10.97 5.94
C TRP A 160 -5.58 -9.95 6.06
N LEU A 161 -4.47 -10.18 5.36
CA LEU A 161 -3.35 -9.22 5.30
C LEU A 161 -3.79 -7.87 4.71
N MET A 162 -4.45 -7.92 3.55
CA MET A 162 -4.93 -6.73 2.86
C MET A 162 -5.99 -5.97 3.68
N TRP A 163 -6.96 -6.70 4.27
CA TRP A 163 -7.95 -6.12 5.17
C TRP A 163 -7.31 -5.44 6.40
N SER A 164 -6.29 -6.06 6.99
CA SER A 164 -5.62 -5.52 8.16
C SER A 164 -4.83 -4.25 7.81
N ALA A 165 -4.22 -4.20 6.63
CA ALA A 165 -3.53 -3.01 6.13
C ALA A 165 -4.49 -1.82 5.95
N VAL A 166 -5.65 -2.02 5.31
CA VAL A 166 -6.64 -0.94 5.15
C VAL A 166 -7.26 -0.53 6.49
N SER A 167 -7.44 -1.48 7.42
CA SER A 167 -7.91 -1.18 8.79
C SER A 167 -6.95 -0.26 9.55
N VAL A 168 -5.63 -0.48 9.42
CA VAL A 168 -4.61 0.42 9.99
C VAL A 168 -4.66 1.80 9.34
N ALA A 169 -4.85 1.88 8.02
CA ALA A 169 -5.04 3.15 7.32
C ALA A 169 -6.30 3.89 7.80
N THR A 170 -7.39 3.16 8.08
CA THR A 170 -8.61 3.70 8.69
C THR A 170 -8.33 4.30 10.07
N VAL A 171 -7.54 3.64 10.93
CA VAL A 171 -7.12 4.21 12.23
C VAL A 171 -6.35 5.53 12.07
N TRP A 172 -5.49 5.61 11.05
CA TRP A 172 -4.74 6.84 10.74
C TRP A 172 -5.67 8.00 10.36
N SER A 173 -6.62 7.74 9.45
CA SER A 173 -7.59 8.75 9.03
C SER A 173 -8.65 9.08 10.10
N GLY A 174 -8.80 8.22 11.11
CA GLY A 174 -9.78 8.31 12.20
C GLY A 174 -10.84 7.21 12.03
N LEU A 175 -11.16 6.49 13.12
CA LEU A 175 -12.12 5.39 13.07
C LEU A 175 -13.55 5.88 12.77
N ASP A 176 -13.82 7.14 13.14
CA ASP A 176 -15.09 7.85 12.91
C ASP A 176 -14.84 9.09 12.04
N THR A 177 -14.37 8.92 10.79
CA THR A 177 -14.65 9.96 9.80
C THR A 177 -16.17 9.99 9.60
N PRO A 178 -16.87 11.10 9.90
CA PRO A 178 -18.29 11.19 9.70
C PRO A 178 -18.65 10.92 8.23
N THR A 179 -19.84 10.40 8.00
CA THR A 179 -20.43 10.31 6.66
C THR A 179 -20.41 11.68 5.96
N VAL A 180 -20.44 11.70 4.63
CA VAL A 180 -20.58 12.93 3.83
C VAL A 180 -21.83 13.73 4.22
N GLU A 181 -22.84 13.09 4.80
CA GLU A 181 -24.03 13.77 5.34
C GLU A 181 -23.73 14.56 6.62
N ALA A 182 -22.94 14.01 7.55
CA ALA A 182 -22.47 14.73 8.72
C ALA A 182 -21.43 15.81 8.33
N ALA A 183 -20.53 15.54 7.38
CA ALA A 183 -19.61 16.55 6.86
C ALA A 183 -20.30 17.68 6.06
N ALA A 184 -21.46 17.42 5.47
CA ALA A 184 -22.30 18.42 4.80
C ALA A 184 -23.27 19.15 5.75
N GLN A 185 -23.50 18.63 6.97
CA GLN A 185 -24.37 19.24 7.98
C GLN A 185 -23.64 19.79 9.22
N GLU A 186 -22.38 19.45 9.49
CA GLU A 186 -21.69 19.84 10.72
C GLU A 186 -20.84 21.11 10.56
N GLU A 187 -21.40 22.23 11.04
CA GLU A 187 -20.65 23.35 11.61
C GLU A 187 -20.02 23.01 12.98
N GLN A 188 -20.10 21.75 13.44
CA GLN A 188 -19.61 21.37 14.76
C GLN A 188 -18.07 21.27 14.79
N PRO A 189 -17.41 21.83 15.82
CA PRO A 189 -15.98 21.76 15.97
C PRO A 189 -15.54 20.29 16.06
N ARG A 190 -14.44 19.98 15.36
CA ARG A 190 -13.77 18.67 15.33
C ARG A 190 -13.31 18.28 16.75
N GLU A 191 -14.24 17.84 17.59
CA GLU A 191 -13.89 17.30 18.90
C GLU A 191 -13.01 16.09 18.67
N VAL A 192 -11.82 16.16 19.23
CA VAL A 192 -10.83 15.09 19.15
C VAL A 192 -11.39 13.95 20.00
N ASN A 193 -12.11 13.03 19.36
CA ASN A 193 -12.69 11.89 20.06
C ASN A 193 -11.54 11.08 20.72
N LEU A 194 -11.49 11.08 22.05
CA LEU A 194 -10.47 10.41 22.86
C LEU A 194 -10.30 8.93 22.45
N ALA A 195 -11.38 8.30 21.99
CA ALA A 195 -11.35 6.94 21.45
C ALA A 195 -10.44 6.81 20.22
N ASN A 196 -10.44 7.78 19.30
CA ASN A 196 -9.57 7.77 18.12
C ASN A 196 -8.09 7.87 18.49
N TRP A 197 -7.77 8.65 19.53
CA TRP A 197 -6.39 8.75 20.03
C TRP A 197 -5.92 7.46 20.69
N TYR A 198 -6.77 6.79 21.46
CA TYR A 198 -6.48 5.48 22.02
C TYR A 198 -6.03 4.50 20.92
N TYR A 199 -6.82 4.35 19.85
CA TYR A 199 -6.46 3.43 18.77
C TYR A 199 -5.16 3.81 18.08
N ARG A 200 -4.90 5.11 17.85
CA ARG A 200 -3.63 5.55 17.27
C ARG A 200 -2.45 5.16 18.18
N VAL A 201 -2.51 5.54 19.45
CA VAL A 201 -1.42 5.25 20.41
C VAL A 201 -1.19 3.74 20.53
N VAL A 202 -2.25 2.94 20.66
CA VAL A 202 -2.14 1.48 20.79
C VAL A 202 -1.62 0.84 19.52
N VAL A 203 -2.16 1.19 18.35
CA VAL A 203 -1.74 0.61 17.06
C VAL A 203 -0.28 0.98 16.76
N PHE A 204 0.09 2.25 16.86
CA PHE A 204 1.47 2.68 16.58
C PHE A 204 2.44 2.21 17.67
N GLY A 205 2.05 2.28 18.94
CA GLY A 205 2.86 1.81 20.05
C GLY A 205 3.16 0.31 19.94
N SER A 206 2.16 -0.51 19.61
CA SER A 206 2.35 -1.94 19.40
C SER A 206 3.18 -2.25 18.14
N MET A 207 2.92 -1.59 17.00
CA MET A 207 3.74 -1.76 15.79
C MET A 207 5.19 -1.36 16.02
N LEU A 208 5.44 -0.25 16.71
CA LEU A 208 6.79 0.19 17.08
C LEU A 208 7.46 -0.82 18.02
N ALA A 209 6.75 -1.30 19.05
CA ALA A 209 7.28 -2.30 19.96
C ALA A 209 7.66 -3.59 19.22
N ILE A 210 6.79 -4.07 18.31
CA ILE A 210 7.05 -5.26 17.49
C ILE A 210 8.27 -5.03 16.58
N ALA A 211 8.36 -3.86 15.93
CA ALA A 211 9.49 -3.54 15.06
C ALA A 211 10.82 -3.46 15.82
N LEU A 212 10.82 -2.82 17.00
CA LEU A 212 12.01 -2.74 17.85
C LEU A 212 12.43 -4.12 18.36
N LEU A 213 11.48 -4.92 18.86
CA LEU A 213 11.76 -6.28 19.32
C LEU A 213 12.25 -7.18 18.18
N GLY A 214 11.66 -7.06 16.99
CA GLY A 214 12.13 -7.79 15.81
C GLY A 214 13.55 -7.36 15.39
N ALA A 215 13.89 -6.08 15.48
CA ALA A 215 15.23 -5.59 15.20
C ALA A 215 16.25 -6.13 16.22
N VAL A 216 15.91 -6.11 17.52
CA VAL A 216 16.75 -6.71 18.56
C VAL A 216 16.88 -8.22 18.34
N ALA A 217 15.81 -8.92 17.99
CA ALA A 217 15.86 -10.35 17.67
C ALA A 217 16.76 -10.66 16.45
N THR A 218 16.80 -9.76 15.46
CA THR A 218 17.73 -9.87 14.34
C THR A 218 19.18 -9.75 14.80
N LEU A 219 19.48 -8.82 15.71
CA LEU A 219 20.83 -8.60 16.22
C LEU A 219 21.29 -9.74 17.14
N ASP A 220 20.37 -10.29 17.95
CA ASP A 220 20.57 -11.45 18.81
C ASP A 220 20.90 -12.69 17.95
N LEU A 221 20.12 -12.95 16.89
CA LEU A 221 20.37 -14.04 15.93
C LEU A 221 21.72 -13.94 15.20
N LEU A 222 22.29 -12.75 15.10
CA LEU A 222 23.60 -12.50 14.48
C LEU A 222 24.75 -12.51 15.48
N ASP A 223 24.50 -12.87 16.75
CA ASP A 223 25.45 -12.81 17.86
C ASP A 223 26.06 -11.41 18.07
N ILE A 224 25.37 -10.35 17.62
CA ILE A 224 25.82 -8.96 17.79
C ILE A 224 25.40 -8.44 19.16
N TRP A 225 24.18 -8.77 19.60
CA TRP A 225 23.62 -8.24 20.84
C TRP A 225 22.61 -9.19 21.52
N ASN A 226 23.03 -9.81 22.62
CA ASN A 226 22.27 -10.85 23.32
C ASN A 226 21.48 -10.25 24.51
N VAL A 227 20.28 -9.74 24.25
CA VAL A 227 19.44 -9.09 25.26
C VAL A 227 18.14 -9.85 25.49
N LEU A 228 17.68 -10.64 24.53
CA LEU A 228 16.36 -11.26 24.60
C LEU A 228 16.40 -12.49 25.50
N PRO A 229 15.66 -12.52 26.63
CA PRO A 229 15.72 -13.62 27.59
C PRO A 229 15.31 -14.98 27.01
N TRP A 230 14.51 -15.00 25.94
CA TRP A 230 14.02 -16.21 25.31
C TRP A 230 14.92 -16.75 24.18
N MET A 231 15.82 -15.93 23.62
CA MET A 231 16.84 -16.39 22.67
C MET A 231 18.07 -16.83 23.46
N GLY A 232 18.88 -15.87 23.96
CA GLY A 232 20.02 -16.15 24.83
C GLY A 232 21.05 -17.10 24.21
N GLU A 233 22.07 -17.49 24.96
CA GLU A 233 23.11 -18.41 24.46
C GLU A 233 22.53 -19.83 24.33
N ARG A 234 22.03 -20.19 23.14
CA ARG A 234 21.47 -21.51 22.87
C ARG A 234 22.05 -22.03 21.56
N ALA A 235 21.64 -23.24 21.17
CA ALA A 235 21.93 -23.71 19.82
C ALA A 235 21.01 -22.98 18.83
N VAL A 236 21.53 -22.63 17.66
CA VAL A 236 20.82 -21.88 16.59
C VAL A 236 19.40 -22.41 16.31
N GLY A 237 19.20 -23.73 16.31
CA GLY A 237 17.87 -24.32 16.07
C GLY A 237 16.83 -23.94 17.14
N TRP A 238 17.25 -23.84 18.41
CA TRP A 238 16.39 -23.39 19.51
C TRP A 238 16.16 -21.89 19.47
N GLU A 239 17.17 -21.10 19.11
CA GLU A 239 17.02 -19.65 18.93
C GLU A 239 16.02 -19.32 17.84
N LEU A 240 16.08 -20.03 16.70
CA LEU A 240 15.10 -19.89 15.62
C LEU A 240 13.69 -20.30 16.06
N LEU A 241 13.57 -21.40 16.81
CA LEU A 241 12.28 -21.87 17.30
C LEU A 241 11.64 -20.88 18.29
N TYR A 242 12.40 -20.44 19.30
CA TYR A 242 11.90 -19.47 20.28
C TYR A 242 11.67 -18.10 19.64
N GLY A 243 12.57 -17.66 18.75
CA GLY A 243 12.39 -16.45 17.97
C GLY A 243 11.08 -16.47 17.17
N ALA A 244 10.80 -17.56 16.45
CA ALA A 244 9.55 -17.75 15.72
C ALA A 244 8.33 -17.82 16.65
N ALA A 245 8.43 -18.50 17.78
CA ALA A 245 7.33 -18.60 18.75
C ALA A 245 6.96 -17.22 19.33
N PHE A 246 7.95 -16.43 19.75
CA PHE A 246 7.73 -15.08 20.28
C PHE A 246 7.34 -14.07 19.19
N ALA A 247 7.76 -14.29 17.94
CA ALA A 247 7.28 -13.54 16.76
C ALA A 247 5.78 -13.73 16.48
N VAL A 248 5.15 -14.79 17.03
CA VAL A 248 3.70 -14.99 16.98
C VAL A 248 3.03 -14.56 18.29
N LEU A 249 3.60 -14.96 19.42
CA LEU A 249 3.02 -14.76 20.75
C LEU A 249 2.96 -13.28 21.15
N ILE A 250 4.04 -12.51 20.95
CA ILE A 250 4.08 -11.10 21.32
C ILE A 250 3.04 -10.29 20.52
N PRO A 251 2.99 -10.40 19.17
CA PRO A 251 1.91 -9.79 18.39
C PRO A 251 0.51 -10.21 18.82
N ALA A 252 0.29 -11.50 19.11
CA ALA A 252 -1.01 -12.00 19.51
C ALA A 252 -1.50 -11.37 20.83
N VAL A 253 -0.61 -11.20 21.80
CA VAL A 253 -0.92 -10.53 23.08
C VAL A 253 -1.19 -9.03 22.85
N LEU A 254 -0.32 -8.34 22.10
CA LEU A 254 -0.50 -6.91 21.81
C LEU A 254 -1.77 -6.64 21.00
N ALA A 255 -2.17 -7.57 20.13
CA ALA A 255 -3.39 -7.46 19.33
C ALA A 255 -4.66 -7.42 20.20
N ILE A 256 -4.66 -7.99 21.41
CA ILE A 256 -5.81 -7.89 22.33
C ILE A 256 -6.09 -6.42 22.68
N LEU A 257 -5.05 -5.59 22.79
CA LEU A 257 -5.18 -4.15 23.07
C LEU A 257 -5.90 -3.40 21.94
N TRP A 258 -5.96 -3.95 20.73
CA TRP A 258 -6.64 -3.32 19.61
C TRP A 258 -8.17 -3.49 19.67
N ALA A 259 -8.71 -4.11 20.73
CA ALA A 259 -10.14 -4.26 20.99
C ALA A 259 -10.92 -4.79 19.77
N ARG A 260 -11.76 -3.97 19.14
CA ARG A 260 -12.55 -4.34 17.94
C ARG A 260 -11.68 -4.73 16.75
N LEU A 261 -10.46 -4.21 16.69
CA LEU A 261 -9.48 -4.46 15.63
C LEU A 261 -8.46 -5.55 16.00
N ARG A 262 -8.73 -6.36 17.05
CA ARG A 262 -7.80 -7.42 17.50
C ARG A 262 -7.37 -8.40 16.41
N VAL A 263 -8.26 -8.73 15.48
CA VAL A 263 -7.91 -9.62 14.38
C VAL A 263 -6.97 -8.92 13.39
N ALA A 264 -7.19 -7.63 13.11
CA ALA A 264 -6.30 -6.86 12.25
C ALA A 264 -4.91 -6.72 12.90
N GLY A 265 -4.87 -6.44 14.21
CA GLY A 265 -3.64 -6.36 14.98
C GLY A 265 -2.84 -7.66 14.98
N LEU A 266 -3.53 -8.81 15.05
CA LEU A 266 -2.89 -10.13 15.00
C LEU A 266 -2.16 -10.33 13.66
N PHE A 267 -2.85 -10.12 12.53
CA PHE A 267 -2.27 -10.31 11.21
C PHE A 267 -1.18 -9.28 10.91
N VAL A 268 -1.39 -8.00 11.24
CA VAL A 268 -0.38 -6.94 11.06
C VAL A 268 0.85 -7.26 11.90
N GLY A 269 0.67 -7.59 13.17
CA GLY A 269 1.78 -7.81 14.08
C GLY A 269 2.60 -9.06 13.75
N ILE A 270 1.95 -10.19 13.42
CA ILE A 270 2.65 -11.41 12.97
C ILE A 270 3.41 -11.12 11.68
N SER A 271 2.75 -10.47 10.71
CA SER A 271 3.38 -10.16 9.42
C SER A 271 4.55 -9.21 9.58
N LEU A 272 4.39 -8.17 10.40
CA LEU A 272 5.46 -7.23 10.70
C LEU A 272 6.64 -7.96 11.35
N SER A 273 6.41 -8.80 12.36
CA SER A 273 7.47 -9.53 13.04
C SER A 273 8.24 -10.47 12.10
N LEU A 274 7.54 -11.24 11.27
CA LEU A 274 8.15 -12.19 10.35
C LEU A 274 8.83 -11.50 9.15
N LEU A 275 8.17 -10.49 8.57
CA LEU A 275 8.64 -9.83 7.36
C LEU A 275 9.64 -8.72 7.62
N LEU A 276 9.80 -8.23 8.85
CA LEU A 276 10.76 -7.18 9.18
C LEU A 276 12.17 -7.56 8.73
N HIS A 277 12.60 -8.78 9.07
CA HIS A 277 13.93 -9.31 8.74
C HIS A 277 14.16 -9.33 7.22
N VAL A 278 13.19 -9.84 6.45
CA VAL A 278 13.23 -9.85 4.99
C VAL A 278 13.26 -8.41 4.44
N THR A 279 12.46 -7.52 5.02
CA THR A 279 12.40 -6.11 4.61
C THR A 279 13.75 -5.41 4.82
N VAL A 280 14.39 -5.61 5.98
CA VAL A 280 15.71 -5.07 6.29
C VAL A 280 16.76 -5.62 5.32
N ALA A 281 16.75 -6.92 5.04
CA ALA A 281 17.66 -7.54 4.08
C ALA A 281 17.49 -6.97 2.66
N LEU A 282 16.25 -6.78 2.19
CA LEU A 282 15.97 -6.20 0.88
C LEU A 282 16.39 -4.72 0.81
N ILE A 283 16.15 -3.94 1.87
CA ILE A 283 16.62 -2.54 1.96
C ILE A 283 18.14 -2.48 1.88
N PHE A 284 18.83 -3.34 2.65
CA PHE A 284 20.28 -3.42 2.65
C PHE A 284 20.83 -3.76 1.25
N LEU A 285 20.30 -4.82 0.62
CA LEU A 285 20.73 -5.24 -0.72
C LEU A 285 20.45 -4.17 -1.77
N SER A 286 19.28 -3.53 -1.71
CA SER A 286 18.92 -2.43 -2.62
C SER A 286 19.83 -1.22 -2.43
N GLY A 287 20.18 -0.89 -1.19
CA GLY A 287 21.13 0.18 -0.88
C GLY A 287 22.53 -0.12 -1.38
N LEU A 288 23.01 -1.35 -1.20
CA LEU A 288 24.30 -1.81 -1.73
C LEU A 288 24.35 -1.69 -3.25
N PHE A 289 23.31 -2.14 -3.95
CA PHE A 289 23.20 -2.01 -5.39
C PHE A 289 23.26 -0.53 -5.84
N GLN A 290 22.48 0.35 -5.19
CA GLN A 290 22.49 1.78 -5.51
C GLN A 290 23.86 2.43 -5.27
N ALA A 291 24.57 2.02 -4.21
CA ALA A 291 25.93 2.48 -3.93
C ALA A 291 26.93 2.04 -5.02
N LEU A 292 26.82 0.80 -5.49
CA LEU A 292 27.65 0.27 -6.58
C LEU A 292 27.36 1.01 -7.90
N GLU A 293 26.09 1.24 -8.24
CA GLU A 293 25.73 2.04 -9.41
C GLU A 293 26.27 3.47 -9.31
N TRP A 294 26.17 4.08 -8.13
CA TRP A 294 26.70 5.41 -7.90
C TRP A 294 28.22 5.44 -8.10
N ALA A 295 28.96 4.47 -7.55
CA ALA A 295 30.39 4.34 -7.74
C ALA A 295 30.77 4.14 -9.22
N ALA A 296 30.04 3.30 -9.96
CA ALA A 296 30.25 3.08 -11.39
C ALA A 296 30.00 4.37 -12.21
N ARG A 297 28.93 5.12 -11.88
CA ARG A 297 28.64 6.43 -12.49
C ARG A 297 29.77 7.42 -12.22
N CYS A 298 30.25 7.52 -10.98
CA CYS A 298 31.37 8.38 -10.61
C CYS A 298 32.65 7.99 -11.35
N HIS A 299 32.97 6.69 -11.42
CA HIS A 299 34.13 6.18 -12.15
C HIS A 299 34.07 6.53 -13.65
N SER A 300 32.91 6.35 -14.30
CA SER A 300 32.73 6.69 -15.72
C SER A 300 32.87 8.20 -15.99
N ARG A 301 32.43 9.06 -15.06
CA ARG A 301 32.57 10.51 -15.15
C ARG A 301 34.03 10.93 -14.99
N TRP A 302 34.73 10.36 -14.01
CA TRP A 302 36.14 10.62 -13.77
C TRP A 302 37.03 10.18 -14.95
N ARG A 303 36.74 9.01 -15.54
CA ARG A 303 37.45 8.52 -16.74
C ARG A 303 37.20 9.39 -17.97
N ARG A 304 35.96 9.87 -18.17
CA ARG A 304 35.65 10.83 -19.26
C ARG A 304 36.36 12.17 -19.07
N TRP A 305 36.43 12.69 -17.85
CA TRP A 305 37.17 13.92 -17.54
C TRP A 305 38.66 13.77 -17.86
N ARG A 306 39.30 12.67 -17.42
CA ARG A 306 40.73 12.40 -17.71
C ARG A 306 41.03 12.31 -19.20
N ASN A 307 40.19 11.58 -19.95
CA ASN A 307 40.39 11.43 -21.38
C ASN A 307 40.21 12.76 -22.13
N ARG A 308 39.34 13.65 -21.65
CA ARG A 308 39.19 15.01 -22.22
C ARG A 308 40.42 15.86 -21.96
N SER A 309 40.93 15.87 -20.74
CA SER A 309 42.17 16.61 -20.41
C SER A 309 43.39 16.12 -21.17
N SER A 310 43.46 14.83 -21.52
CA SER A 310 44.59 14.31 -22.33
C SER A 310 44.50 14.69 -23.81
N VAL A 311 43.29 14.88 -24.36
CA VAL A 311 43.11 15.36 -25.74
C VAL A 311 43.43 16.85 -25.85
N ASP A 312 42.98 17.66 -24.89
CA ASP A 312 43.24 19.11 -24.87
C ASP A 312 44.73 19.45 -24.66
N SER A 313 45.50 18.55 -24.03
CA SER A 313 46.96 18.69 -23.86
C SER A 313 47.79 18.18 -25.05
N ALA A 314 47.17 17.49 -26.03
CA ALA A 314 47.89 16.77 -27.08
C ALA A 314 48.14 17.56 -28.37
N ASP A 315 47.67 18.81 -28.53
CA ASP A 315 48.04 19.60 -29.71
C ASP A 315 47.98 21.13 -29.54
N PRO A 316 49.11 21.80 -29.25
CA PRO A 316 49.26 23.25 -29.39
C PRO A 316 49.58 23.70 -30.83
N SER A 317 49.79 22.79 -31.78
CA SER A 317 50.43 23.05 -33.08
C SER A 317 49.48 23.25 -34.26
N LEU A 318 48.17 23.01 -34.10
CA LEU A 318 47.16 23.28 -35.14
C LEU A 318 46.55 24.69 -35.11
N ALA A 319 47.06 25.60 -34.28
CA ALA A 319 46.60 26.99 -34.20
C ALA A 319 47.47 27.99 -34.99
N ALA A 320 47.84 27.65 -36.23
CA ALA A 320 48.44 28.62 -37.15
C ALA A 320 47.36 29.09 -38.16
N PRO A 321 47.07 30.40 -38.27
CA PRO A 321 46.14 30.91 -39.26
C PRO A 321 46.72 30.77 -40.68
N PRO A 322 45.88 30.55 -41.71
CA PRO A 322 46.35 30.53 -43.09
C PRO A 322 46.81 31.94 -43.49
N VAL A 323 48.00 32.03 -44.10
CA VAL A 323 48.51 33.22 -44.79
C VAL A 323 48.02 33.19 -46.23
#